data_AF-A0A813E7B6-F1
#
_entry.id   AF-A0A813E7B6-F1
#
_cell.length_a   1.000
_cell.length_b   1.000
_cell.length_c   1.000
_cell.angle_alpha   90.00
_cell.angle_beta   90.00
_cell.angle_gamma   90.00
#
_symmetry.space_group_name_H-M   'P 1'
#
loop_
_entity.id
_entity.type
_entity.pdbx_description
1 polymer ?
#
loop_
_entity_poly.entity_id
_entity_poly.type
_entity_poly.pdbx_seq_one_letter_code
_entity_poly.pdbx_strand_id
1 'polypeptide(L)' 'GEILIWRAYKDNVSRENWQTFCNLVVAAKESRDKPVQSIDGCHFIYTVVGDIVLVAATKDNVNVMLVLKLLFKMIELFK' A
#
# COMPACT_ATOMS: atom_id res chain seq x y z
N GLY A 1 -7.51 -6.70 7.70
CA GLY A 1 -7.58 -6.96 6.25
C GLY A 1 -6.66 -8.10 5.93
N GLU A 2 -7.08 -9.03 5.08
CA GLU A 2 -6.25 -10.15 4.65
C GLU A 2 -5.44 -9.76 3.41
N ILE A 3 -4.24 -10.31 3.26
CA ILE A 3 -3.39 -10.08 2.08
C ILE A 3 -3.82 -11.06 0.99
N LEU A 4 -4.48 -10.56 -0.05
CA LEU A 4 -4.94 -11.37 -1.19
C LEU A 4 -3.77 -11.82 -2.09
N ILE A 5 -2.84 -10.91 -2.35
CA ILE A 5 -1.64 -11.15 -3.16
C ILE A 5 -0.50 -10.29 -2.63
N TRP A 6 0.72 -10.83 -2.65
CA TRP A 6 1.91 -10.13 -2.18
C TRP A 6 3.09 -10.33 -3.13
N ARG A 7 3.83 -9.25 -3.38
CA ARG A 7 5.06 -9.28 -4.17
C ARG A 7 6.11 -8.35 -3.57
N ALA A 8 7.24 -8.92 -3.17
CA ALA A 8 8.42 -8.15 -2.80
C ALA A 8 9.29 -7.84 -4.03
N TYR A 9 9.91 -6.65 -4.04
CA TYR A 9 10.81 -6.19 -5.11
C TYR A 9 12.22 -5.80 -4.60
N LYS A 10 12.33 -5.26 -3.38
CA LYS A 10 13.61 -4.80 -2.77
C LYS A 10 13.89 -5.41 -1.40
N ASP A 11 12.99 -6.26 -0.90
CA ASP A 11 13.07 -6.96 0.40
C ASP A 11 13.37 -6.08 1.64
N ASN A 12 13.13 -4.76 1.56
CA ASN A 12 13.41 -3.81 2.64
C ASN A 12 12.21 -3.50 3.56
N VAL A 13 11.01 -3.96 3.20
CA VAL A 13 9.78 -3.88 4.01
C VAL A 13 9.42 -5.27 4.50
N SER A 14 9.35 -5.46 5.82
CA SER A 14 9.13 -6.78 6.42
C SER A 14 7.66 -7.19 6.38
N ARG A 15 7.41 -8.49 6.57
CA ARG A 15 6.04 -9.02 6.71
C ARG A 15 5.29 -8.42 7.90
N GLU A 16 6.01 -8.12 8.98
CA GLU A 16 5.44 -7.44 10.16
C GLU A 16 4.95 -6.04 9.81
N ASN A 17 5.72 -5.27 9.02
CA ASN A 17 5.29 -3.96 8.54
C ASN A 17 3.97 -4.04 7.74
N TRP A 18 3.82 -5.07 6.90
CA TRP A 18 2.57 -5.33 6.17
C TRP A 18 1.41 -5.65 7.10
N GLN A 19 1.62 -6.48 8.12
CA GLN A 19 0.59 -6.81 9.10
C GLN A 19 0.11 -5.57 9.86
N THR A 20 1.04 -4.70 10.28
CA THR A 20 0.71 -3.45 10.96
C THR A 20 -0.13 -2.54 10.07
N PHE A 21 0.23 -2.39 8.79
CA PHE A 21 -0.59 -1.65 7.82
C PHE A 21 -1.99 -2.24 7.67
N CYS A 22 -2.10 -3.57 7.52
CA CYS A 22 -3.39 -4.25 7.40
C CYS A 22 -4.29 -4.08 8.63
N ASN A 23 -3.72 -3.98 9.82
CA ASN A 23 -4.46 -3.76 11.06
C ASN A 23 -4.92 -2.30 11.18
N LEU A 24 -4.02 -1.34 10.97
CA LEU A 24 -4.30 0.08 11.17
C LEU A 24 -5.14 0.69 10.04
N VAL A 25 -4.82 0.39 8.78
CA VAL A 25 -5.46 1.07 7.63
C VAL A 25 -6.63 0.26 7.09
N VAL A 26 -6.44 -1.05 6.90
CA VAL A 26 -7.45 -1.88 6.25
C VAL A 26 -8.54 -2.31 7.23
N ALA A 27 -8.17 -2.83 8.41
CA ALA A 27 -9.14 -3.33 9.39
C ALA A 27 -9.86 -2.21 10.15
N ALA A 28 -9.11 -1.23 10.68
CA ALA A 28 -9.72 -0.11 11.40
C ALA A 28 -10.40 0.92 10.48
N LYS A 29 -10.26 0.77 9.15
CA LYS A 29 -10.74 1.73 8.13
C LYS A 29 -10.23 3.16 8.36
N GLU A 30 -9.17 3.32 9.14
CA GLU A 30 -8.58 4.63 9.38
C GLU A 30 -7.90 5.14 8.11
N SER A 31 -7.95 6.45 7.91
CA SER A 31 -7.19 7.13 6.86
C SER A 31 -7.51 6.66 5.43
N ARG A 32 -8.72 6.16 5.14
CA ARG A 32 -9.18 5.93 3.74
C ARG A 32 -9.02 7.16 2.85
N ASP A 33 -9.02 8.35 3.45
CA ASP A 33 -8.92 9.63 2.75
C ASP A 33 -7.47 10.06 2.47
N LYS A 34 -6.46 9.31 2.95
CA LYS A 34 -5.04 9.62 2.75
C LYS A 34 -4.42 8.63 1.76
N PRO A 35 -3.80 9.09 0.66
CA PRO A 35 -3.16 8.19 -0.30
C PRO A 35 -1.80 7.67 0.17
N VAL A 36 -1.25 8.21 1.27
CA VAL A 36 0.03 7.84 1.85
C VAL A 36 -0.09 7.76 3.37
N GLN A 37 0.38 6.65 3.94
CA GLN A 37 0.46 6.43 5.38
C GLN A 37 1.88 6.03 5.77
N SER A 38 2.45 6.72 6.75
CA SER A 38 3.78 6.41 7.29
C SER A 38 3.63 5.65 8.61
N ILE A 39 4.31 4.51 8.74
CA ILE A 39 4.30 3.63 9.93
C ILE A 39 5.69 3.05 10.10
N ASP A 40 6.32 3.23 11.27
CA ASP A 40 7.61 2.63 11.63
C ASP A 40 8.72 2.80 10.57
N GLY A 41 8.82 4.00 9.99
CA GLY A 41 9.80 4.32 8.94
C GLY A 41 9.50 3.70 7.57
N CYS A 42 8.36 3.03 7.41
CA CYS A 42 7.83 2.61 6.11
C CYS A 42 6.75 3.59 5.64
N HIS A 43 6.73 3.86 4.34
CA HIS A 43 5.70 4.63 3.66
C HIS A 43 4.86 3.68 2.81
N PHE A 44 3.56 3.66 3.08
CA PHE A 44 2.56 2.89 2.37
C PHE A 44 1.75 3.83 1.50
N ILE A 45 1.84 3.65 0.19
CA ILE A 45 1.14 4.44 -0.82
C ILE A 45 0.05 3.53 -1.38
N TYR A 46 -1.21 3.93 -1.26
CA TYR A 46 -2.32 3.05 -1.58
C TYR A 46 -3.50 3.76 -2.22
N THR A 47 -4.34 2.96 -2.86
CA THR A 47 -5.64 3.36 -3.41
C THR A 47 -6.67 2.27 -3.14
N VAL A 48 -7.94 2.67 -3.12
CA VAL A 48 -9.07 1.78 -2.79
C VAL A 48 -9.96 1.63 -4.01
N VAL A 49 -10.25 0.39 -4.40
CA VAL A 49 -11.17 0.04 -5.49
C VAL A 49 -12.19 -0.96 -4.97
N GLY A 50 -13.41 -0.48 -4.69
CA GLY A 50 -14.42 -1.27 -3.99
C GLY A 50 -13.93 -1.72 -2.61
N ASP A 51 -13.86 -3.03 -2.40
CA ASP A 51 -13.37 -3.64 -1.16
C ASP A 51 -11.88 -4.01 -1.19
N ILE A 52 -11.18 -3.72 -2.30
CA ILE A 52 -9.76 -4.04 -2.48
C ILE A 52 -8.91 -2.80 -2.19
N VAL A 53 -7.89 -2.99 -1.36
CA VAL A 53 -6.83 -1.99 -1.13
C VAL A 53 -5.61 -2.42 -1.91
N LEU A 54 -5.23 -1.63 -2.91
CA LEU A 54 -3.98 -1.83 -3.65
C LEU A 54 -2.91 -0.91 -3.07
N VAL A 55 -1.79 -1.48 -2.64
CA VAL A 55 -0.78 -0.80 -1.84
C VAL A 55 0.63 -1.12 -2.31
N ALA A 56 1.47 -0.09 -2.36
CA ALA A 56 2.91 -0.18 -2.51
C ALA A 56 3.59 0.33 -1.22
N ALA A 57 4.67 -0.32 -0.81
CA ALA A 57 5.42 0.05 0.38
C ALA A 57 6.89 0.33 0.05
N THR A 58 7.48 1.32 0.73
CA THR A 58 8.89 1.70 0.58
C THR A 58 9.44 2.29 1.88
N LYS A 59 10.74 2.13 2.13
CA LYS A 59 11.48 2.89 3.15
C LYS A 59 12.29 4.05 2.58
N ASP A 60 12.37 4.13 1.25
CA ASP A 60 13.13 5.17 0.56
C ASP A 60 12.27 6.39 0.27
N ASN A 61 12.91 7.56 0.15
CA ASN A 61 12.27 8.75 -0.39
C ASN A 61 12.07 8.59 -1.91
N VAL A 62 10.83 8.38 -2.33
CA VAL A 62 10.48 8.11 -3.73
C VAL A 62 9.53 9.16 -4.30
N ASN A 63 9.45 9.23 -5.62
CA ASN A 63 8.43 10.01 -6.29
C ASN A 63 7.05 9.34 -6.11
N VAL A 64 6.24 9.87 -5.20
CA VAL A 64 4.91 9.34 -4.88
C VAL A 64 3.98 9.34 -6.10
N MET A 65 4.08 10.35 -6.99
CA MET A 65 3.27 10.43 -8.19
C MET A 65 3.55 9.27 -9.16
N LEU A 66 4.80 8.81 -9.26
CA LEU A 66 5.16 7.65 -10.05
C LEU A 66 4.49 6.38 -9.50
N VAL A 67 4.52 6.19 -8.18
CA VAL A 67 3.91 5.04 -7.52
C VAL A 67 2.40 5.04 -7.74
N LEU A 68 1.72 6.17 -7.55
CA LEU A 68 0.29 6.28 -7.81
C LEU A 68 -0.07 5.98 -9.27
N LYS A 69 0.68 6.54 -10.24
CA LYS A 69 0.49 6.22 -11.66
C LYS A 69 0.62 4.72 -11.94
N LEU A 70 1.60 4.05 -11.33
CA LEU A 70 1.75 2.60 -11.44
C LEU A 70 0.54 1.86 -10.87
N LEU A 71 0.07 2.23 -9.67
CA LEU A 71 -1.11 1.60 -9.06
C LEU A 71 -2.36 1.75 -9.94
N PHE A 72 -2.61 2.94 -10.49
CA PHE A 72 -3.73 3.17 -11.40
C PHE A 72 -3.58 2.39 -12.72
N LYS A 73 -2.37 2.29 -13.27
CA LYS A 73 -2.11 1.46 -14.47
C LYS A 73 -2.33 -0.03 -14.19
N MET A 74 -2.01 -0.52 -13.00
CA MET A 74 -2.32 -1.90 -12.60
C MET A 74 -3.83 -2.12 -12.49
N ILE A 75 -4.58 -1.15 -11.94
CA ILE A 75 -6.05 -1.23 -11.89
C ILE A 75 -6.64 -1.26 -13.31
N GLU A 76 -6.12 -0.46 -14.23
CA GLU A 76 -6.53 -0.49 -15.65
C GLU A 76 -6.24 -1.85 -16.29
N LEU A 77 -5.11 -2.48 -15.96
CA LEU A 77 -4.70 -3.78 -16.50
C LEU A 77 -5.51 -4.95 -15.94
N PHE A 78 -5.97 -4.86 -14.68
CA PHE A 78 -6.75 -5.92 -14.03
C PHE A 78 -8.25 -5.88 -14.33
N LYS A 79 -8.72 -4.83 -15.01
CA LYS A 79 -10.08 -4.76 -15.57
C LYS A 79 -10.17 -5.56 -16.86
#